data_AF-M1DSM7-F1
#
_entry.id   AF-M1DSM7-F1
#
_cell.length_a   1.000
_cell.length_b   1.000
_cell.length_c   1.000
_cell.angle_alpha   90.00
_cell.angle_beta   90.00
_cell.angle_gamma   90.00
#
_symmetry.space_group_name_H-M   'P 1'
#
loop_
_entity.id
_entity.type
_entity.pdbx_description
1 polymer ?
#
loop_
_entity_poly.entity_id
_entity_poly.type
_entity_poly.pdbx_seq_one_letter_code
_entity_poly.pdbx_strand_id
1 'polypeptide(L)'
;MHVSADPTERYKVTEVLKDASTAGLSVCRTWAFSDGGDRALQISPGVYDERVFQGLDFVIAEAKKYGVHLILSFVNQWNDFGGKAQYVWWARNAGAQISNDDEFYTHPMLKKYLKNHIEEYMG
;
A
#
# COMPACT_ATOMS: atom_id res chain seq x y z
N MET A 1 3.08 -5.66 -2.99
CA MET A 1 4.47 -5.25 -2.66
C MET A 1 5.43 -6.42 -2.37
N HIS A 2 5.00 -7.68 -2.44
CA HIS A 2 5.87 -8.82 -2.14
C HIS A 2 7.13 -8.91 -3.04
N VAL A 3 6.97 -8.76 -4.36
CA VAL A 3 8.08 -8.85 -5.34
C VAL A 3 9.19 -7.85 -5.04
N SER A 4 8.84 -6.63 -4.63
CA SER A 4 9.82 -5.61 -4.31
C SER A 4 10.41 -5.77 -2.90
N ALA A 5 9.70 -6.42 -1.98
CA ALA A 5 10.22 -6.72 -0.65
C ALA A 5 11.30 -7.83 -0.68
N ASP A 6 11.19 -8.79 -1.60
CA ASP A 6 12.12 -9.91 -1.75
C ASP A 6 13.35 -9.52 -2.62
N PRO A 7 14.58 -9.48 -2.05
CA PRO A 7 15.78 -9.10 -2.80
C PRO A 7 16.07 -9.97 -4.02
N THR A 8 15.65 -11.24 -4.00
CA THR A 8 15.88 -12.18 -5.11
C THR A 8 14.95 -11.94 -6.29
N GLU A 9 13.86 -11.20 -6.08
CA GLU A 9 12.81 -10.95 -7.06
C GLU A 9 12.73 -9.48 -7.50
N ARG A 10 13.40 -8.57 -6.77
CA ARG A 10 13.42 -7.11 -7.04
C ARG A 10 13.78 -6.75 -8.48
N TYR A 11 14.60 -7.56 -9.17
CA TYR A 11 14.97 -7.32 -10.56
C TYR A 11 13.75 -7.23 -11.49
N LYS A 12 12.65 -7.92 -11.18
CA LYS A 12 11.41 -7.87 -11.97
C LYS A 12 10.78 -6.48 -11.98
N VAL A 13 10.92 -5.72 -10.88
CA VAL A 13 10.45 -4.32 -10.81
C VAL A 13 11.29 -3.44 -11.73
N THR A 14 12.61 -3.61 -11.70
CA THR A 14 13.53 -2.91 -12.59
C THR A 14 13.21 -3.20 -14.05
N GLU A 15 13.00 -4.47 -14.41
CA GLU A 15 12.66 -4.87 -15.78
C GLU A 15 11.35 -4.24 -16.25
N VAL A 16 10.27 -4.35 -15.46
CA VAL A 16 8.97 -3.77 -15.82
C VAL A 16 9.04 -2.26 -16.03
N LEU A 17 9.74 -1.52 -15.15
CA LEU A 17 9.84 -0.06 -15.27
C LEU A 17 10.73 0.36 -16.45
N LYS A 18 11.82 -0.38 -16.69
CA LYS A 18 12.69 -0.17 -17.85
C LYS A 18 11.94 -0.44 -19.16
N ASP A 19 11.20 -1.54 -19.23
CA ASP A 19 10.43 -1.93 -20.42
C ASP A 19 9.31 -0.92 -20.69
N ALA A 20 8.61 -0.47 -19.63
CA ALA A 20 7.60 0.59 -19.74
C ALA A 20 8.19 1.88 -20.33
N SER A 21 9.33 2.33 -19.80
CA SER A 21 10.04 3.52 -20.31
C SER A 21 10.50 3.34 -21.76
N THR A 22 11.05 2.17 -22.10
CA THR A 22 11.49 1.83 -23.46
C THR A 22 10.31 1.83 -24.45
N ALA A 23 9.13 1.41 -24.01
CA ALA A 23 7.90 1.45 -24.79
C ALA A 23 7.26 2.86 -24.87
N GLY A 24 7.86 3.87 -24.25
CA GLY A 24 7.35 5.25 -24.23
C GLY A 24 6.25 5.51 -23.19
N LEU A 25 6.02 4.60 -22.25
CA LEU A 25 5.08 4.80 -21.14
C LEU A 25 5.75 5.66 -20.05
N SER A 26 5.02 6.64 -19.54
CA SER A 26 5.55 7.64 -18.60
C SER A 26 4.91 7.61 -17.20
N VAL A 27 3.85 6.82 -17.01
CA VAL A 27 3.12 6.72 -15.75
C VAL A 27 2.79 5.26 -15.43
N CYS A 28 3.05 4.84 -14.20
CA CYS A 28 2.66 3.53 -13.66
C CYS A 28 1.75 3.74 -12.43
N ARG A 29 0.64 3.00 -12.37
CA ARG A 29 -0.24 2.96 -11.19
C ARG A 29 0.04 1.69 -10.40
N THR A 30 0.26 1.82 -9.09
CA THR A 30 0.54 0.67 -8.22
C THR A 30 -0.07 0.85 -6.83
N TRP A 31 -0.12 -0.25 -6.08
CA TRP A 31 -0.60 -0.29 -4.69
C TRP A 31 0.53 0.08 -3.74
N ALA A 32 0.31 1.12 -2.94
CA ALA A 32 1.13 1.44 -1.79
C ALA A 32 0.60 0.80 -0.50
N PHE A 33 -0.47 -0.02 -0.57
CA PHE A 33 -1.06 -0.69 0.58
C PHE A 33 -0.95 -2.22 0.47
N SER A 34 -0.98 -2.86 1.64
CA SER A 34 -1.31 -4.26 1.83
C SER A 34 -1.66 -4.39 3.30
N ASP A 35 -2.94 -4.46 3.61
CA ASP A 35 -3.49 -4.29 4.95
C ASP A 35 -3.77 -5.66 5.57
N GLY A 36 -3.06 -6.00 6.63
CA GLY A 36 -3.17 -7.28 7.31
C GLY A 36 -2.80 -8.49 6.43
N GLY A 37 -2.89 -9.68 7.03
CA GLY A 37 -2.59 -10.95 6.35
C GLY A 37 -1.10 -11.24 6.17
N ASP A 38 -0.79 -12.23 5.33
CA ASP A 38 0.59 -12.60 5.01
C ASP A 38 1.28 -11.52 4.17
N ARG A 39 2.51 -11.16 4.53
CA ARG A 39 3.35 -10.16 3.85
C ARG A 39 2.67 -8.78 3.72
N ALA A 40 1.89 -8.41 4.71
CA ALA A 40 1.28 -7.09 4.83
C ALA A 40 2.35 -5.97 4.84
N LEU A 41 2.03 -4.83 4.24
CA LEU A 41 2.76 -3.60 4.50
C LEU A 41 2.31 -3.03 5.84
N GLN A 42 1.00 -2.88 6.05
CA GLN A 42 0.43 -2.45 7.33
C GLN A 42 -0.11 -3.67 8.07
N ILE A 43 0.60 -4.10 9.10
CA ILE A 43 0.27 -5.31 9.89
C ILE A 43 -0.96 -5.06 10.76
N SER A 44 -1.00 -3.88 11.39
CA SER A 44 -2.11 -3.35 12.18
C SER A 44 -2.10 -1.82 12.11
N PRO A 45 -3.13 -1.11 12.60
CA PRO A 45 -3.19 0.35 12.46
C PRO A 45 -1.94 1.04 13.03
N GLY A 46 -1.16 1.67 12.15
CA GLY A 46 0.09 2.36 12.51
C GLY A 46 1.30 1.46 12.79
N VAL A 47 1.24 0.17 12.45
CA VAL A 47 2.37 -0.77 12.57
C VAL A 47 2.69 -1.37 11.21
N TYR A 48 3.94 -1.24 10.78
CA TYR A 48 4.38 -1.59 9.42
C TYR A 48 5.47 -2.65 9.41
N ASP A 49 5.50 -3.47 8.36
CA ASP A 49 6.69 -4.27 8.03
C ASP A 49 7.67 -3.40 7.24
N GLU A 50 8.70 -2.91 7.93
CA GLU A 50 9.76 -2.07 7.37
C GLU A 50 10.41 -2.68 6.12
N ARG A 51 10.52 -4.01 6.03
CA ARG A 51 11.11 -4.67 4.85
C ARG A 51 10.22 -4.50 3.62
N VAL A 52 8.90 -4.52 3.82
CA VAL A 52 7.92 -4.29 2.75
C VAL A 52 7.91 -2.81 2.36
N PHE A 53 8.04 -1.92 3.35
CA PHE A 53 8.15 -0.47 3.15
C PHE A 53 9.39 -0.11 2.30
N GLN A 54 10.56 -0.65 2.64
CA GLN A 54 11.77 -0.54 1.81
C GLN A 54 11.62 -1.14 0.40
N GLY A 55 10.73 -2.11 0.25
CA GLY A 55 10.33 -2.62 -1.06
C GLY A 55 9.58 -1.57 -1.88
N LEU A 56 8.74 -0.74 -1.27
CA LEU A 56 8.10 0.39 -1.95
C LEU A 56 9.12 1.49 -2.27
N ASP A 57 10.06 1.79 -1.37
CA ASP A 57 11.15 2.75 -1.64
C ASP A 57 11.94 2.35 -2.88
N PHE A 58 12.23 1.05 -3.02
CA PHE A 58 12.90 0.52 -4.21
C PHE A 58 12.09 0.76 -5.50
N VAL A 59 10.76 0.56 -5.45
CA VAL A 59 9.88 0.85 -6.60
C VAL A 59 9.93 2.33 -6.97
N ILE A 60 9.87 3.23 -5.99
CA ILE A 60 9.93 4.69 -6.19
C ILE A 60 11.28 5.09 -6.80
N ALA A 61 12.38 4.56 -6.26
CA ALA A 61 13.73 4.85 -6.74
C ALA A 61 13.96 4.38 -8.18
N GLU A 62 13.54 3.15 -8.52
CA GLU A 62 13.67 2.63 -9.89
C GLU A 62 12.74 3.36 -10.86
N ALA A 63 11.53 3.75 -10.44
CA ALA A 63 10.63 4.52 -11.28
C ALA A 63 11.25 5.88 -11.65
N LYS A 64 11.82 6.58 -10.66
CA LYS A 64 12.58 7.81 -10.87
C LYS A 64 13.75 7.61 -11.83
N LYS A 65 14.52 6.53 -11.66
CA LYS A 65 15.68 6.21 -12.51
C LYS A 65 15.31 6.03 -13.98
N TYR A 66 14.15 5.45 -14.29
CA TYR A 66 13.68 5.27 -15.66
C TYR A 66 12.70 6.34 -16.15
N GLY A 67 12.53 7.44 -15.40
CA GLY A 67 11.66 8.56 -15.79
C GLY A 67 10.16 8.23 -15.78
N VAL A 68 9.75 7.22 -15.00
CA VAL A 68 8.35 6.81 -14.84
C VAL A 68 7.78 7.47 -13.59
N HIS A 69 6.65 8.17 -13.74
CA HIS A 69 5.90 8.73 -12.61
C HIS A 69 4.97 7.69 -12.01
N LEU A 70 4.71 7.79 -10.71
CA LEU A 70 3.87 6.83 -9.99
C LEU A 70 2.55 7.47 -9.54
N ILE A 71 1.44 6.74 -9.75
CA ILE A 71 0.17 6.96 -9.06
C ILE A 71 0.06 5.88 -7.99
N LEU A 72 0.12 6.28 -6.72
CA LEU A 72 0.03 5.39 -5.57
C LEU A 72 -1.40 5.37 -5.03
N SER A 73 -2.02 4.19 -4.98
CA SER A 73 -3.27 3.98 -4.23
C SER A 73 -2.92 3.58 -2.80
N PHE A 74 -3.61 4.16 -1.81
CA PHE A 74 -3.31 3.98 -0.38
C PHE A 74 -4.26 3.02 0.35
N VAL A 75 -5.36 2.60 -0.27
CA VAL A 75 -6.30 1.61 0.27
C VAL A 75 -7.13 1.01 -0.86
N ASN A 76 -7.75 -0.14 -0.62
CA ASN A 76 -8.67 -0.79 -1.55
C ASN A 76 -10.13 -0.71 -1.09
N GLN A 77 -11.04 -0.62 -2.04
CA GLN A 77 -12.48 -0.83 -1.81
C GLN A 77 -12.79 -2.31 -1.59
N TRP A 78 -12.04 -3.17 -2.28
CA TRP A 78 -12.21 -4.62 -2.29
C TRP A 78 -11.27 -5.29 -1.30
N ASN A 79 -11.43 -6.61 -1.15
CA ASN A 79 -10.72 -7.39 -0.12
C ASN A 79 -9.29 -7.79 -0.52
N ASP A 80 -8.91 -7.59 -1.78
CA ASP A 80 -7.56 -7.92 -2.24
C ASP A 80 -6.54 -7.03 -1.54
N PHE A 81 -5.57 -7.70 -0.89
CA PHE A 81 -4.58 -7.06 -0.02
C PHE A 81 -5.21 -6.28 1.15
N GLY A 82 -6.35 -6.76 1.67
CA GLY A 82 -7.03 -6.18 2.82
C GLY A 82 -8.09 -5.15 2.43
N GLY A 83 -7.73 -3.86 2.38
CA GLY A 83 -8.67 -2.79 2.05
C GLY A 83 -9.62 -2.41 3.18
N LYS A 84 -10.73 -1.73 2.83
CA LYS A 84 -11.65 -1.15 3.84
C LYS A 84 -12.17 -2.15 4.86
N ALA A 85 -12.41 -3.40 4.45
CA ALA A 85 -12.91 -4.45 5.33
C ALA A 85 -11.91 -4.78 6.44
N GLN A 86 -10.61 -4.74 6.13
CA GLN A 86 -9.54 -4.93 7.11
C GLN A 86 -9.50 -3.79 8.14
N TYR A 87 -9.67 -2.55 7.69
CA TYR A 87 -9.76 -1.39 8.59
C TYR A 87 -10.95 -1.49 9.54
N VAL A 88 -12.11 -1.90 9.03
CA VAL A 88 -13.32 -2.14 9.83
C VAL A 88 -13.09 -3.26 10.84
N TRP A 89 -12.44 -4.35 10.43
CA TRP A 89 -12.08 -5.45 11.33
C TRP A 89 -11.15 -5.00 12.46
N TRP A 90 -10.11 -4.21 12.15
CA TRP A 90 -9.22 -3.65 13.18
C TRP A 90 -9.97 -2.80 14.19
N ALA A 91 -10.87 -1.92 13.72
CA ALA A 91 -11.65 -1.06 14.61
C ALA A 91 -12.64 -1.85 15.47
N ARG A 92 -13.32 -2.88 14.91
CA ARG A 92 -14.19 -3.78 15.69
C ARG A 92 -13.43 -4.49 16.79
N ASN A 93 -12.23 -5.01 16.50
CA ASN A 93 -11.38 -5.65 17.50
C ASN A 93 -10.84 -4.68 18.57
N ALA A 94 -10.72 -3.40 18.23
CA ALA A 94 -10.42 -2.35 19.19
C ALA A 94 -11.65 -1.88 20.01
N GLY A 95 -12.81 -2.51 19.82
CA GLY A 95 -14.04 -2.24 20.57
C GLY A 95 -15.00 -1.24 19.92
N ALA A 96 -14.72 -0.76 18.70
CA ALA A 96 -15.64 0.13 17.99
C ALA A 96 -16.91 -0.60 17.54
N GLN A 97 -18.06 0.05 17.76
CA GLN A 97 -19.36 -0.45 17.30
C GLN A 97 -19.57 -0.04 15.84
N ILE A 98 -19.21 -0.92 14.91
CA ILE A 98 -19.33 -0.68 13.47
C ILE A 98 -20.30 -1.71 12.86
N SER A 99 -21.39 -1.22 12.28
CA SER A 99 -22.50 -2.02 11.79
C SER A 99 -22.25 -2.59 10.39
N ASN A 100 -21.53 -1.86 9.54
CA ASN A 100 -21.20 -2.28 8.18
C ASN A 100 -19.90 -1.64 7.68
N ASP A 101 -19.38 -2.14 6.55
CA ASP A 101 -18.06 -1.73 6.07
C ASP A 101 -18.03 -0.34 5.42
N ASP A 102 -19.18 0.21 5.01
CA ASP A 102 -19.25 1.56 4.46
C ASP A 102 -19.07 2.64 5.53
N GLU A 103 -19.13 2.27 6.81
CA GLU A 103 -18.68 3.13 7.90
C GLU A 103 -17.20 3.48 7.80
N PHE A 104 -16.40 2.78 6.98
CA PHE A 104 -15.06 3.22 6.60
C PHE A 104 -15.02 4.69 6.15
N TYR A 105 -16.05 5.15 5.45
CA TYR A 105 -16.13 6.51 4.92
C TYR A 105 -16.64 7.55 5.91
N THR A 106 -17.16 7.13 7.07
CA THR A 106 -17.87 8.02 8.01
C THR A 106 -17.32 7.96 9.43
N HIS A 107 -16.95 6.77 9.92
CA HIS A 107 -16.54 6.54 11.30
C HIS A 107 -15.21 7.25 11.61
N PRO A 108 -15.15 8.10 12.65
CA PRO A 108 -13.96 8.92 12.95
C PRO A 108 -12.68 8.11 13.16
N MET A 109 -12.78 6.94 13.81
CA MET A 109 -11.63 6.06 14.05
C MET A 109 -11.04 5.51 12.73
N LEU A 110 -11.89 5.12 11.77
CA LEU A 110 -11.45 4.56 10.48
C LEU A 110 -10.81 5.65 9.62
N LYS A 111 -11.40 6.85 9.60
CA LYS A 111 -10.79 8.03 8.98
C LYS A 111 -9.42 8.35 9.59
N LYS A 112 -9.29 8.24 10.91
CA LYS A 112 -8.02 8.47 11.60
C LYS A 112 -6.98 7.43 11.19
N TYR A 113 -7.34 6.14 11.14
CA TYR A 113 -6.42 5.09 10.69
C TYR A 113 -5.91 5.34 9.28
N LEU A 114 -6.80 5.67 8.33
CA LEU A 114 -6.39 5.96 6.95
C LEU A 114 -5.52 7.21 6.86
N LYS A 115 -5.84 8.27 7.61
CA LYS A 115 -5.02 9.50 7.64
C LYS A 115 -3.62 9.23 8.17
N ASN A 116 -3.51 8.53 9.30
CA ASN A 116 -2.23 8.12 9.86
C ASN A 116 -1.45 7.25 8.84
N HIS A 117 -2.14 6.39 8.09
CA HIS A 117 -1.51 5.60 7.04
C HIS A 117 -0.91 6.45 5.94
N ILE A 118 -1.66 7.44 5.45
CA ILE A 118 -1.19 8.37 4.42
C ILE A 118 -0.03 9.24 4.94
N GLU A 119 -0.09 9.68 6.20
CA GLU A 119 0.95 10.51 6.83
C GLU A 119 2.28 9.77 6.98
N GLU A 120 2.28 8.44 7.12
CA GLU A 120 3.50 7.63 7.17
C GLU A 120 4.38 7.81 5.91
N TYR A 121 3.78 8.05 4.74
CA TYR A 121 4.52 8.27 3.49
C TYR A 121 5.07 9.69 3.34
N MET A 122 4.72 10.60 4.25
CA MET A 122 5.09 12.03 4.17
C MET A 122 6.24 12.41 5.11
N GLY A 123 6.64 11.50 6.01
CA GLY A 123 7.79 11.67 6.91
C GLY A 123 9.11 11.25 6.26
#